data_AF-A0A953CXU0-F1
#
_entry.id   AF-A0A953CXU0-F1
#
_cell.length_a   1.000
_cell.length_b   1.000
_cell.length_c   1.000
_cell.angle_alpha   90.00
_cell.angle_beta   90.00
_cell.angle_gamma   90.00
#
_symmetry.space_group_name_H-M   'P 1'
#
loop_
_entity.id
_entity.type
_entity.pdbx_description
1 polymer ?
#
loop_
_entity_poly.entity_id
_entity_poly.type
_entity_poly.pdbx_seq_one_letter_code
_entity_poly.pdbx_strand_id
1 'polypeptide(L)'
;MSNMQRVRRGLLVTLLIAVTSAPVHAAEPLTLFLLKMLRDQIASSVIESAVNAAAAPRAPAVAPALAGVHGVDEEQLRGLIDTGFVHLSSSQRQEVYASLVRMLADPKNALARPLIIEQLAQRASAVRSAHEQLALLSNSQKRAIVADARAEYERLRPEERDQLVQLLRSGVAPIPRDLNDQMLAAFTAPGLHGAQ
;
A
#
# COMPACT_ATOMS: atom_id res chain seq x y z
N MET A 1 4.38 45.15 -5.79
CA MET A 1 4.41 43.73 -5.40
C MET A 1 3.34 43.00 -6.20
N SER A 2 3.77 42.16 -7.15
CA SER A 2 3.05 41.86 -8.39
C SER A 2 1.90 40.86 -8.29
N ASN A 3 0.80 41.21 -8.98
CA ASN A 3 -0.46 40.47 -9.17
C ASN A 3 -0.34 39.13 -9.95
N MET A 4 0.86 38.61 -10.18
CA MET A 4 1.10 37.44 -11.05
C MET A 4 0.87 36.08 -10.36
N GLN A 5 0.78 36.04 -9.02
CA GLN A 5 0.62 34.79 -8.28
C GLN A 5 -0.83 34.30 -8.13
N ARG A 6 -1.84 35.16 -8.35
CA ARG A 6 -3.25 34.78 -8.12
C ARG A 6 -3.86 34.02 -9.30
N VAL A 7 -3.40 34.25 -10.52
CA VAL A 7 -3.97 33.61 -11.73
C VAL A 7 -3.52 32.14 -11.88
N ARG A 8 -2.36 31.76 -11.32
CA ARG A 8 -1.86 30.37 -11.38
C ARG A 8 -2.59 29.38 -10.47
N ARG A 9 -3.32 29.85 -9.45
CA ARG A 9 -4.11 28.96 -8.56
C ARG A 9 -5.49 28.60 -9.12
N GLY A 10 -5.99 29.34 -10.10
CA GLY A 10 -7.30 29.07 -10.72
C GLY A 10 -7.28 27.96 -11.76
N LEU A 11 -6.14 27.69 -12.41
CA LEU A 11 -6.08 26.76 -13.54
C LEU A 11 -5.87 25.29 -13.14
N LEU A 12 -5.40 25.03 -11.91
CA LEU A 12 -5.15 23.66 -11.41
C LEU A 12 -6.41 22.98 -10.86
N VAL A 13 -7.44 23.76 -10.50
CA VAL A 13 -8.70 23.21 -9.98
C VAL A 13 -9.64 22.80 -11.12
N THR A 14 -9.60 23.48 -12.27
CA THR A 14 -10.48 23.16 -13.40
C THR A 14 -10.03 21.94 -14.20
N LEU A 15 -8.75 21.55 -14.15
CA LEU A 15 -8.27 20.35 -14.85
C LEU A 15 -8.58 19.03 -14.10
N LEU A 16 -9.05 19.09 -12.85
CA LEU A 16 -9.39 17.89 -12.07
C LEU A 16 -10.83 17.38 -12.29
N ILE A 17 -11.70 18.15 -12.94
CA ILE A 17 -13.14 17.83 -13.05
C ILE A 17 -13.48 17.14 -14.39
N ALA A 18 -12.64 17.25 -15.41
CA ALA A 18 -12.95 16.75 -16.75
C ALA A 18 -12.71 15.23 -16.99
N VAL A 19 -12.33 14.46 -15.97
CA VAL A 19 -12.06 13.00 -16.10
C VAL A 19 -12.99 12.16 -15.21
N THR A 20 -14.28 12.51 -15.12
CA THR A 20 -15.26 11.69 -14.38
C THR A 20 -16.46 11.22 -15.20
N SER A 21 -16.44 11.44 -16.51
CA SER A 21 -17.52 10.98 -17.40
C SER A 21 -17.10 9.74 -18.19
N ALA A 22 -16.73 8.68 -17.48
CA ALA A 22 -16.71 7.33 -18.05
C ALA A 22 -17.51 6.41 -17.12
N PRO A 23 -18.44 5.59 -17.64
CA PRO A 23 -19.17 4.65 -16.82
C PRO A 23 -18.18 3.60 -16.32
N VAL A 24 -17.83 3.67 -15.05
CA VAL A 24 -17.04 2.65 -14.36
C VAL A 24 -17.96 1.46 -14.13
N HIS A 25 -18.06 0.59 -15.13
CA HIS A 25 -18.62 -0.73 -14.94
C HIS A 25 -17.54 -1.65 -14.33
N ALA A 26 -17.80 -2.06 -13.09
CA ALA A 26 -17.25 -3.25 -12.44
C ALA A 26 -15.71 -3.35 -12.26
N ALA A 27 -15.03 -2.25 -11.93
CA ALA A 27 -13.76 -2.35 -11.22
C ALA A 27 -14.06 -2.52 -9.72
N GLU A 28 -13.68 -3.67 -9.14
CA GLU A 28 -13.85 -3.95 -7.71
C GLU A 28 -13.18 -2.84 -6.87
N PRO A 29 -13.82 -2.38 -5.77
CA PRO A 29 -13.25 -1.33 -4.92
C PRO A 29 -11.88 -1.71 -4.36
N LEU A 30 -11.59 -3.00 -4.18
CA LEU A 30 -10.27 -3.48 -3.77
C LEU A 30 -9.22 -3.32 -4.87
N THR A 31 -9.57 -3.63 -6.13
CA THR A 31 -8.67 -3.41 -7.28
C THR A 31 -8.39 -1.93 -7.47
N LEU A 32 -9.41 -1.09 -7.35
CA LEU A 32 -9.25 0.37 -7.41
C LEU A 32 -8.42 0.89 -6.24
N PHE A 33 -8.56 0.30 -5.04
CA PHE A 33 -7.73 0.65 -3.88
C PHE A 33 -6.27 0.23 -4.07
N LEU A 34 -6.01 -0.99 -4.54
CA LEU A 34 -4.65 -1.48 -4.82
C LEU A 34 -4.00 -0.66 -5.93
N LEU A 35 -4.73 -0.37 -7.02
CA LEU A 35 -4.25 0.49 -8.11
C LEU A 35 -4.04 1.94 -7.64
N LYS A 36 -4.93 2.46 -6.80
CA LYS A 36 -4.79 3.79 -6.19
C LYS A 36 -3.60 3.83 -5.24
N MET A 37 -3.37 2.80 -4.44
CA MET A 37 -2.20 2.68 -3.57
C MET A 37 -0.91 2.56 -4.39
N LEU A 38 -0.94 1.78 -5.48
CA LEU A 38 0.16 1.64 -6.44
C LEU A 38 0.53 3.01 -7.04
N ARG A 39 -0.49 3.81 -7.38
CA ARG A 39 -0.33 5.15 -7.96
C ARG A 39 0.08 6.19 -6.93
N ASP A 40 -0.54 6.20 -5.76
CA ASP A 40 -0.25 7.15 -4.68
C ASP A 40 1.16 6.90 -4.10
N GLN A 41 1.70 5.66 -4.14
CA GLN A 41 3.10 5.39 -3.74
C GLN A 41 4.15 5.80 -4.79
N ILE A 42 3.81 5.84 -6.08
CA ILE A 42 4.68 6.46 -7.11
C ILE A 42 4.83 7.97 -6.83
N ALA A 43 3.78 8.60 -6.29
CA ALA A 43 3.81 10.00 -5.88
C ALA A 43 4.47 10.21 -4.49
N SER A 44 4.44 9.19 -3.60
CA SER A 44 4.96 9.24 -2.23
C SER A 44 6.36 8.67 -2.02
N SER A 45 7.19 8.56 -3.06
CA SER A 45 8.64 8.30 -2.97
C SER A 45 9.42 9.34 -2.12
N VAL A 46 8.74 10.34 -1.56
CA VAL A 46 9.27 11.30 -0.57
C VAL A 46 9.43 10.67 0.83
N ILE A 47 8.74 9.56 1.15
CA ILE A 47 8.85 8.88 2.48
C ILE A 47 10.06 7.94 2.56
N GLU A 48 10.70 7.57 1.44
CA GLU A 48 11.96 6.80 1.44
C GLU A 48 13.10 7.51 2.20
N SER A 49 13.02 8.83 2.39
CA SER A 49 14.06 9.61 3.06
C SER A 49 14.12 9.41 4.58
N ALA A 50 13.07 8.90 5.23
CA ALA A 50 13.07 8.68 6.69
C ALA A 50 13.53 7.25 7.07
N VAL A 51 13.28 6.26 6.21
CA VAL A 51 13.64 4.86 6.44
C VAL A 51 15.09 4.55 6.03
N ASN A 52 15.64 5.27 5.04
CA ASN A 52 17.05 5.11 4.61
C ASN A 52 18.09 5.58 5.65
N ALA A 53 17.70 6.31 6.70
CA ALA A 53 18.65 6.77 7.72
C ALA A 53 19.08 5.68 8.72
N ALA A 54 18.45 4.50 8.73
CA ALA A 54 18.69 3.46 9.75
C ALA A 54 19.12 2.08 9.21
N ALA A 55 19.19 1.88 7.88
CA ALA A 55 19.50 0.58 7.31
C ALA A 55 20.81 0.60 6.51
N ALA A 56 21.82 -0.16 6.99
CA ALA A 56 22.98 -0.52 6.18
C ALA A 56 22.52 -1.22 4.87
N PRO A 57 23.23 -1.06 3.75
CA PRO A 57 22.80 -1.57 2.45
C PRO A 57 22.88 -3.10 2.44
N ARG A 58 21.77 -3.77 2.77
CA ARG A 58 21.61 -5.19 2.55
C ARG A 58 21.11 -5.38 1.13
N ALA A 59 21.89 -6.08 0.31
CA ALA A 59 21.55 -6.36 -1.08
C ALA A 59 20.10 -6.85 -1.21
N PRO A 60 19.32 -6.37 -2.19
CA PRO A 60 17.95 -6.82 -2.40
C PRO A 60 17.95 -8.33 -2.56
N ALA A 61 17.13 -9.03 -1.77
CA ALA A 61 16.90 -10.45 -1.95
C ALA A 61 16.41 -10.66 -3.39
N VAL A 62 17.22 -11.36 -4.18
CA VAL A 62 16.92 -11.68 -5.57
C VAL A 62 15.63 -12.52 -5.54
N ALA A 63 14.53 -11.92 -5.97
CA ALA A 63 13.30 -12.67 -6.23
C ALA A 63 13.64 -13.80 -7.21
N PRO A 64 13.09 -15.01 -7.04
CA PRO A 64 13.31 -16.06 -8.02
C PRO A 64 12.90 -15.51 -9.39
N ALA A 65 13.82 -15.55 -10.34
CA ALA A 65 13.62 -15.03 -11.68
C ALA A 65 12.49 -15.82 -12.35
N LEU A 66 11.26 -15.33 -12.23
CA LEU A 66 10.06 -15.86 -12.89
C LEU A 66 10.08 -15.61 -14.42
N ALA A 67 11.12 -14.94 -14.92
CA ALA A 67 11.31 -14.64 -16.32
C ALA A 67 12.02 -15.80 -17.04
N GLY A 68 11.31 -16.93 -17.17
CA GLY A 68 11.77 -18.10 -17.91
C GLY A 68 10.98 -18.34 -19.20
N VAL A 69 10.97 -17.38 -20.15
CA VAL A 69 10.61 -17.51 -21.59
C VAL A 69 9.23 -18.10 -21.99
N HIS A 70 8.54 -18.84 -21.13
CA HIS A 70 7.18 -19.30 -21.27
C HIS A 70 6.38 -18.86 -20.04
N GLY A 71 5.11 -18.51 -20.27
CA GLY A 71 4.26 -17.79 -19.32
C GLY A 71 4.34 -18.31 -17.89
N VAL A 72 4.28 -17.40 -16.93
CA VAL A 72 4.21 -17.76 -15.51
C VAL A 72 2.98 -18.62 -15.29
N ASP A 73 3.22 -19.82 -14.74
CA ASP A 73 2.17 -20.77 -14.44
C ASP A 73 1.20 -20.19 -13.39
N GLU A 74 -0.08 -20.54 -13.49
CA GLU A 74 -1.10 -20.12 -12.53
C GLU A 74 -0.70 -20.46 -11.08
N GLU A 75 -0.08 -21.63 -10.88
CA GLU A 75 0.40 -22.06 -9.56
C GLU A 75 1.51 -21.16 -9.02
N GLN A 76 2.45 -20.73 -9.86
CA GLN A 76 3.52 -19.82 -9.46
C GLN A 76 2.95 -18.45 -9.07
N LEU A 77 1.94 -17.98 -9.81
CA LEU A 77 1.28 -16.70 -9.53
C LEU A 77 0.54 -16.73 -8.19
N ARG A 78 -0.18 -17.83 -7.91
CA ARG A 78 -0.83 -18.06 -6.61
C ARG A 78 0.21 -18.12 -5.50
N GLY A 79 1.27 -18.91 -5.66
CA GLY A 79 2.34 -19.03 -4.68
C GLY A 79 3.01 -17.70 -4.35
N LEU A 80 3.22 -16.85 -5.36
CA LEU A 80 3.75 -15.50 -5.19
C LEU A 80 2.80 -14.62 -4.38
N ILE A 81 1.48 -14.68 -4.64
CA ILE A 81 0.50 -13.91 -3.87
C ILE A 81 0.41 -14.42 -2.42
N ASP A 82 0.33 -15.74 -2.23
CA ASP A 82 0.25 -16.36 -0.91
C ASP A 82 1.47 -16.04 -0.05
N THR A 83 2.65 -16.06 -0.67
CA THR A 83 3.92 -15.81 0.02
C THR A 83 4.17 -14.31 0.23
N GLY A 84 3.86 -13.48 -0.76
CA GLY A 84 4.10 -12.04 -0.74
C GLY A 84 3.16 -11.26 0.16
N PHE A 85 1.89 -11.68 0.22
CA PHE A 85 0.82 -10.95 0.90
C PHE A 85 0.28 -11.75 2.09
N VAL A 86 1.18 -12.26 2.93
CA VAL A 86 0.85 -13.07 4.12
C VAL A 86 -0.11 -12.38 5.10
N HIS A 87 -0.12 -11.05 5.11
CA HIS A 87 -1.01 -10.24 5.95
C HIS A 87 -2.48 -10.27 5.49
N LEU A 88 -2.74 -10.57 4.21
CA LEU A 88 -4.10 -10.67 3.69
C LEU A 88 -4.76 -11.98 4.11
N SER A 89 -6.09 -11.97 4.25
CA SER A 89 -6.88 -13.20 4.40
C SER A 89 -6.90 -14.03 3.11
N SER A 90 -7.28 -15.31 3.22
CA SER A 90 -7.36 -16.20 2.05
C SER A 90 -8.37 -15.71 1.01
N SER A 91 -9.51 -15.11 1.42
CA SER A 91 -10.47 -14.51 0.49
C SER A 91 -9.87 -13.30 -0.24
N GLN A 92 -9.20 -12.40 0.49
CA GLN A 92 -8.53 -11.23 -0.11
C GLN A 92 -7.43 -11.64 -1.11
N ARG A 93 -6.63 -12.66 -0.78
CA ARG A 93 -5.63 -13.18 -1.74
C ARG A 93 -6.27 -13.77 -2.98
N GLN A 94 -7.41 -14.45 -2.84
CA GLN A 94 -8.17 -14.98 -3.96
C GLN A 94 -8.75 -13.86 -4.85
N GLU A 95 -9.22 -12.76 -4.26
CA GLU A 95 -9.68 -11.57 -4.98
C GLU A 95 -8.53 -10.92 -5.78
N VAL A 96 -7.36 -10.74 -5.15
CA VAL A 96 -6.14 -10.24 -5.83
C VAL A 96 -5.77 -11.13 -7.01
N TYR A 97 -5.77 -12.45 -6.79
CA TYR A 97 -5.49 -13.43 -7.83
C TYR A 97 -6.50 -13.33 -8.99
N ALA A 98 -7.79 -13.33 -8.71
CA ALA A 98 -8.84 -13.24 -9.73
C ALA A 98 -8.75 -11.93 -10.53
N SER A 99 -8.48 -10.81 -9.85
CA SER A 99 -8.28 -9.51 -10.49
C SER A 99 -7.06 -9.51 -11.41
N LEU A 100 -5.97 -10.13 -10.99
CA LEU A 100 -4.73 -10.23 -11.77
C LEU A 100 -4.91 -11.11 -13.00
N VAL A 101 -5.56 -12.27 -12.86
CA VAL A 101 -5.89 -13.15 -13.99
C VAL A 101 -6.73 -12.41 -15.03
N ARG A 102 -7.73 -11.65 -14.59
CA ARG A 102 -8.56 -10.81 -15.48
C ARG A 102 -7.72 -9.77 -16.23
N MET A 103 -6.81 -9.09 -15.52
CA MET A 103 -5.92 -8.09 -16.11
C MET A 103 -4.94 -8.71 -17.13
N LEU A 104 -4.38 -9.88 -16.83
CA LEU A 104 -3.48 -10.59 -17.74
C LEU A 104 -4.23 -11.17 -18.94
N ALA A 105 -5.48 -11.60 -18.77
CA ALA A 105 -6.32 -12.10 -19.86
C ALA A 105 -6.70 -11.03 -20.90
N ASP A 106 -6.69 -9.74 -20.52
CA ASP A 106 -6.99 -8.65 -21.44
C ASP A 106 -5.96 -8.59 -22.59
N PRO A 107 -6.39 -8.68 -23.87
CA PRO A 107 -5.48 -8.60 -25.01
C PRO A 107 -4.73 -7.27 -25.10
N LYS A 108 -5.27 -6.18 -24.54
CA LYS A 108 -4.57 -4.88 -24.50
C LYS A 108 -3.29 -4.94 -23.67
N ASN A 109 -3.25 -5.84 -22.68
CA ASN A 109 -2.10 -6.02 -21.81
C ASN A 109 -1.13 -7.07 -22.36
N ALA A 110 -1.38 -7.70 -23.52
CA ALA A 110 -0.60 -8.82 -24.03
C ALA A 110 0.92 -8.52 -24.08
N LEU A 111 1.30 -7.33 -24.55
CA LEU A 111 2.71 -6.89 -24.61
C LEU A 111 3.28 -6.54 -23.23
N ALA A 112 2.43 -6.13 -22.29
CA ALA A 112 2.83 -5.74 -20.95
C ALA A 112 2.83 -6.91 -19.94
N ARG A 113 2.29 -8.09 -20.30
CA ARG A 113 2.18 -9.23 -19.37
C ARG A 113 3.50 -9.56 -18.64
N PRO A 114 4.65 -9.68 -19.32
CA PRO A 114 5.90 -10.02 -18.63
C PRO A 114 6.29 -8.95 -17.60
N LEU A 115 6.11 -7.67 -17.95
CA LEU A 115 6.41 -6.54 -17.08
C LEU A 115 5.47 -6.49 -15.87
N ILE A 116 4.17 -6.74 -16.07
CA ILE A 116 3.19 -6.78 -14.97
C ILE A 116 3.58 -7.86 -13.96
N ILE A 117 3.95 -9.05 -14.44
CA ILE A 117 4.32 -10.17 -13.57
C ILE A 117 5.65 -9.90 -12.85
N GLU A 118 6.64 -9.34 -13.55
CA GLU A 118 7.91 -8.94 -12.93
C GLU A 118 7.70 -7.91 -11.81
N GLN A 119 6.90 -6.87 -12.09
CA GLN A 119 6.58 -5.84 -11.09
C GLN A 119 5.86 -6.44 -9.90
N LEU A 120 4.88 -7.33 -10.12
CA LEU A 120 4.20 -8.03 -9.04
C LEU A 120 5.18 -8.83 -8.16
N ALA A 121 6.11 -9.57 -8.78
CA ALA A 121 7.10 -10.36 -8.06
C ALA A 121 8.02 -9.48 -7.20
N GLN A 122 8.51 -8.38 -7.75
CA GLN A 122 9.32 -7.41 -7.01
C GLN A 122 8.54 -6.84 -5.81
N ARG A 123 7.27 -6.48 -6.01
CA ARG A 123 6.43 -5.91 -4.93
C ARG A 123 6.08 -6.92 -3.87
N ALA A 124 5.68 -8.14 -4.25
CA ALA A 124 5.42 -9.23 -3.33
C ALA A 124 6.64 -9.53 -2.44
N SER A 125 7.84 -9.56 -3.03
CA SER A 125 9.10 -9.73 -2.29
C SER A 125 9.36 -8.59 -1.31
N ALA A 126 9.17 -7.34 -1.75
CA ALA A 126 9.36 -6.17 -0.90
C ALA A 126 8.37 -6.13 0.28
N VAL A 127 7.09 -6.40 0.02
CA VAL A 127 6.03 -6.46 1.03
C VAL A 127 6.34 -7.54 2.07
N ARG A 128 6.70 -8.74 1.62
CA ARG A 128 7.10 -9.82 2.52
C ARG A 128 8.30 -9.43 3.37
N SER A 129 9.35 -8.88 2.76
CA SER A 129 10.57 -8.47 3.47
C SER A 129 10.28 -7.41 4.53
N ALA A 130 9.46 -6.40 4.21
CA ALA A 130 9.05 -5.39 5.16
C ALA A 130 8.22 -5.98 6.32
N HIS A 131 7.26 -6.86 5.99
CA HIS A 131 6.45 -7.54 7.00
C HIS A 131 7.31 -8.40 7.95
N GLU A 132 8.26 -9.18 7.41
CA GLU A 132 9.20 -9.98 8.21
C GLU A 132 10.07 -9.09 9.11
N GLN A 133 10.61 -7.98 8.59
CA GLN A 133 11.40 -7.04 9.38
C GLN A 133 10.59 -6.43 10.53
N LEU A 134 9.35 -6.01 10.27
CA LEU A 134 8.46 -5.49 11.30
C LEU A 134 8.09 -6.55 12.34
N ALA A 135 7.93 -7.81 11.91
CA ALA A 135 7.62 -8.92 12.80
C ALA A 135 8.78 -9.20 13.78
N LEU A 136 10.02 -9.06 13.32
CA LEU A 136 11.25 -9.24 14.11
C LEU A 136 11.53 -8.13 15.13
N LEU A 137 10.80 -7.01 15.09
CA LEU A 137 10.99 -5.93 16.04
C LEU A 137 10.69 -6.38 17.48
N SER A 138 11.52 -5.92 18.41
CA SER A 138 11.28 -6.12 19.83
C SER A 138 10.05 -5.35 20.31
N ASN A 139 9.47 -5.75 21.45
CA ASN A 139 8.31 -5.07 22.04
C ASN A 139 8.60 -3.61 22.42
N SER A 140 9.83 -3.23 22.74
CA SER A 140 10.19 -1.82 22.97
C SER A 140 10.17 -1.02 21.66
N GLN A 141 10.72 -1.57 20.57
CA GLN A 141 10.71 -0.93 19.26
C GLN A 141 9.28 -0.79 18.71
N LYS A 142 8.44 -1.83 18.83
CA LYS A 142 7.02 -1.77 18.43
C LYS A 142 6.27 -0.67 19.18
N ARG A 143 6.48 -0.55 20.50
CA ARG A 143 5.89 0.53 21.30
C ARG A 143 6.37 1.93 20.88
N ALA A 144 7.64 2.09 20.53
CA ALA A 144 8.16 3.36 20.04
C ALA A 144 7.46 3.76 18.72
N ILE A 145 7.35 2.82 17.77
CA ILE A 145 6.63 3.04 16.50
C ILE A 145 5.17 3.42 16.76
N VAL A 146 4.48 2.74 17.69
CA VAL A 146 3.09 3.03 18.04
C VAL A 146 2.95 4.43 18.64
N ALA A 147 3.89 4.86 19.49
CA ALA A 147 3.90 6.20 20.07
C ALA A 147 4.10 7.28 19.00
N ASP A 148 5.05 7.09 18.09
CA ASP A 148 5.31 8.00 16.97
C ASP A 148 4.10 8.07 16.03
N ALA A 149 3.53 6.91 15.68
CA ALA A 149 2.35 6.83 14.83
C ALA A 149 1.13 7.51 15.45
N ARG A 150 0.98 7.44 16.78
CA ARG A 150 -0.08 8.15 17.50
C ARG A 150 0.10 9.67 17.41
N ALA A 151 1.33 10.16 17.58
CA ALA A 151 1.61 11.59 17.46
C ALA A 151 1.28 12.12 16.06
N GLU A 152 1.56 11.34 15.01
CA GLU A 152 1.15 11.71 13.64
C GLU A 152 -0.36 11.58 13.42
N TYR A 153 -1.00 10.54 13.93
CA TYR A 153 -2.45 10.36 13.87
C TYR A 153 -3.21 11.55 14.47
N GLU A 154 -2.73 12.09 15.59
CA GLU A 154 -3.31 13.26 16.25
C GLU A 154 -3.13 14.57 15.45
N ARG A 155 -2.27 14.59 14.41
CA ARG A 155 -2.12 15.73 13.48
C ARG A 155 -3.00 15.62 12.25
N LEU A 156 -3.51 14.43 11.92
CA LEU A 156 -4.41 14.22 10.79
C LEU A 156 -5.76 14.92 11.01
N ARG A 157 -6.46 15.24 9.92
CA ARG A 157 -7.84 15.72 9.99
C ARG A 157 -8.78 14.59 10.46
N PRO A 158 -9.94 14.90 11.05
CA PRO A 158 -10.88 13.88 11.55
C PRO A 158 -11.24 12.82 10.50
N GLU A 159 -11.46 13.22 9.25
CA GLU A 159 -11.83 12.31 8.16
C GLU A 159 -10.67 11.36 7.80
N GLU A 160 -9.43 11.86 7.86
CA GLU A 160 -8.22 11.07 7.59
C GLU A 160 -7.95 10.07 8.73
N ARG A 161 -8.28 10.45 9.97
CA ARG A 161 -8.20 9.56 11.13
C ARG A 161 -9.15 8.38 10.99
N ASP A 162 -10.40 8.66 10.63
CA ASP A 162 -11.41 7.61 10.42
C ASP A 162 -11.00 6.65 9.30
N GLN A 163 -10.47 7.18 8.19
CA GLN A 163 -9.95 6.36 7.09
C GLN A 163 -8.78 5.47 7.54
N LEU A 164 -7.84 6.00 8.33
CA LEU A 164 -6.71 5.23 8.83
C LEU A 164 -7.16 4.12 9.80
N VAL A 165 -8.09 4.42 10.71
CA VAL A 165 -8.66 3.40 11.62
C VAL A 165 -9.41 2.32 10.85
N GLN A 166 -10.19 2.69 9.82
CA GLN A 166 -10.85 1.71 8.95
C GLN A 166 -9.84 0.84 8.20
N LEU A 167 -8.74 1.43 7.70
CA LEU A 167 -7.68 0.68 7.04
C LEU A 167 -7.05 -0.35 7.97
N LEU A 168 -6.70 0.04 9.20
CA LEU A 168 -6.13 -0.89 10.19
C LEU A 168 -7.13 -1.99 10.60
N ARG A 169 -8.42 -1.67 10.71
CA ARG A 169 -9.48 -2.66 10.98
C ARG A 169 -9.67 -3.65 9.83
N SER A 170 -9.46 -3.22 8.59
CA SER A 170 -9.57 -4.09 7.41
C SER A 170 -8.47 -5.15 7.32
N GLY A 171 -7.36 -4.96 8.05
CA GLY A 171 -6.20 -5.85 8.01
C GLY A 171 -5.45 -5.84 6.67
N VAL A 172 -5.75 -4.91 5.77
CA VAL A 172 -5.14 -4.82 4.43
C VAL A 172 -3.75 -4.16 4.48
N ALA A 173 -3.42 -3.46 5.56
CA ALA A 173 -2.11 -2.86 5.71
C ALA A 173 -1.02 -3.96 5.82
N PRO A 174 0.14 -3.82 5.15
CA PRO A 174 1.24 -4.78 5.20
C PRO A 174 2.03 -4.68 6.51
N ILE A 175 1.32 -4.75 7.64
CA ILE A 175 1.83 -4.59 8.99
C ILE A 175 1.52 -5.89 9.76
N PRO A 176 2.45 -6.41 10.57
CA PRO A 176 2.18 -7.56 11.44
C PRO A 176 0.97 -7.32 12.34
N ARG A 177 0.17 -8.37 12.54
CA ARG A 177 -1.10 -8.30 13.28
C ARG A 177 -0.94 -7.72 14.69
N ASP A 178 0.11 -8.12 15.40
CA ASP A 178 0.40 -7.64 16.76
C ASP A 178 0.74 -6.14 16.81
N LEU A 179 1.40 -5.61 15.78
CA LEU A 179 1.66 -4.17 15.66
C LEU A 179 0.40 -3.41 15.24
N ASN A 180 -0.39 -3.96 14.30
CA ASN A 180 -1.69 -3.41 13.91
C ASN A 180 -2.65 -3.28 15.11
N ASP A 181 -2.73 -4.32 15.94
CA ASP A 181 -3.59 -4.34 17.13
C ASP A 181 -3.13 -3.30 18.17
N GLN A 182 -1.81 -3.13 18.36
CA GLN A 182 -1.26 -2.08 19.22
C GLN A 182 -1.57 -0.67 18.70
N MET A 183 -1.47 -0.44 17.39
CA MET A 183 -1.82 0.85 16.77
C MET A 183 -3.32 1.14 16.92
N LEU A 184 -4.19 0.16 16.64
CA LEU A 184 -5.63 0.30 16.82
C LEU A 184 -6.00 0.63 18.27
N ALA A 185 -5.40 -0.07 19.24
CA ALA A 185 -5.59 0.21 20.65
C ALA A 185 -5.13 1.64 21.00
N ALA A 186 -3.99 2.08 20.49
CA ALA A 186 -3.46 3.41 20.76
C ALA A 186 -4.33 4.54 20.15
N PHE A 187 -4.92 4.33 18.97
CA PHE A 187 -5.72 5.34 18.27
C PHE A 187 -7.15 5.45 18.79
N THR A 188 -7.68 4.36 19.36
CA THR A 188 -9.03 4.31 19.94
C THR A 188 -9.06 4.53 21.44
N ALA A 189 -7.90 4.48 22.11
CA ALA A 189 -7.80 4.83 23.51
C ALA A 189 -8.32 6.27 23.72
N PRO A 190 -9.28 6.49 24.65
CA PRO A 190 -9.73 7.83 24.97
C PRO A 190 -8.50 8.64 25.39
N GLY A 191 -8.28 9.77 24.71
CA GLY A 191 -7.19 10.66 25.06
C GLY A 191 -7.29 10.98 26.55
N LEU A 192 -6.20 10.79 27.28
CA LEU A 192 -6.01 11.26 28.66
C LEU A 192 -5.96 12.80 28.70
N HIS A 193 -6.79 13.48 27.91
CA HIS A 193 -6.89 14.93 27.75
C HIS A 193 -8.37 15.30 27.92
N GLY A 194 -8.84 15.17 29.17
CA GLY A 194 -10.20 15.49 29.57
C GLY A 194 -10.41 15.45 31.10
N ALA A 195 -9.34 15.57 31.88
CA ALA A 195 -9.40 15.84 33.32
C ALA A 195 -8.64 17.14 33.57
N GLN A 196 -9.32 18.26 33.30
CA GLN A 196 -9.02 19.56 33.91
C GLN A 196 -10.27 20.00 34.66
#